data_AF-A0A4Y2REB3-F1
#
_entry.id   AF-A0A4Y2REB3-F1
#
_cell.length_a   1.000
_cell.length_b   1.000
_cell.length_c   1.000
_cell.angle_alpha   90.00
_cell.angle_beta   90.00
_cell.angle_gamma   90.00
#
_symmetry.space_group_name_H-M   'P 1'
#
loop_
_entity.id
_entity.type
_entity.pdbx_description
1 polymer ?
#
loop_
_entity_poly.entity_id
_entity_poly.type
_entity_poly.pdbx_seq_one_letter_code
_entity_poly.pdbx_strand_id
1 'polypeptide(L)'
;MKKVLEMNITLTDVCEKSQPVQVLIGADLFGKFLTGQRRVLPCGLVAIETSLRWTWCGKVPENRVTSSDAMLVTSLFVKDRDILDLWKLDSIGIKDPIEKLSKKKREDLTKEHFLQSVRRLESTTKKLFNENLYDAYEGKWLHEGIIEEVPVNETILSGYYLLHRPVLIESSTTPIRPVFDAYVRLKGHPSLNESLHSGPNLIELIPDILL
;
A
#
# COMPACT_ATOMS: atom_id res chain seq x y z
N MET A 1 24.91 4.22 33.21
CA MET A 1 25.69 5.31 32.59
C MET A 1 27.21 5.13 32.70
N LYS A 2 27.83 4.93 33.88
CA LYS A 2 29.32 4.79 33.99
C LYS A 2 29.96 3.78 33.01
N LYS A 3 29.45 2.55 32.94
CA LYS A 3 29.93 1.50 32.00
C LYS A 3 29.79 1.84 30.51
N VAL A 4 28.88 2.74 30.15
CA VAL A 4 28.58 3.14 28.77
C VAL A 4 29.57 4.21 28.31
N LEU A 5 29.93 5.11 29.22
CA LEU A 5 30.99 6.12 29.01
C LEU A 5 32.37 5.46 28.85
N GLU A 6 32.66 4.41 29.62
CA GLU A 6 33.89 3.59 29.45
C GLU A 6 33.98 2.94 28.06
N MET A 7 32.84 2.72 27.40
CA MET A 7 32.74 2.19 26.04
C MET A 7 32.73 3.29 24.97
N ASN A 8 32.95 4.56 25.33
CA ASN A 8 32.88 5.71 24.42
C ASN A 8 31.53 5.81 23.68
N ILE A 9 30.44 5.37 24.33
CA ILE A 9 29.07 5.47 23.83
C ILE A 9 28.43 6.71 24.46
N THR A 10 27.98 7.64 23.63
CA THR A 10 27.26 8.85 24.07
C THR A 10 25.81 8.81 23.58
N LEU A 11 24.88 8.95 24.53
CA LEU A 11 23.44 8.99 24.27
C LEU A 11 22.96 10.44 24.26
N THR A 12 22.10 10.75 23.30
CA THR A 12 21.61 12.11 23.05
C THR A 12 20.28 12.41 23.73
N ASP A 13 19.57 11.39 24.17
CA ASP A 13 18.22 11.43 24.73
C ASP A 13 18.19 11.25 26.26
N VAL A 14 19.32 11.46 26.94
CA VAL A 14 19.41 11.38 28.41
C VAL A 14 18.94 12.69 29.04
N CYS A 15 17.68 13.06 28.81
CA CYS A 15 17.07 14.23 29.45
C CYS A 15 16.12 13.78 30.57
N GLU A 16 16.17 14.46 31.73
CA GLU A 16 15.25 14.17 32.85
C GLU A 16 13.79 14.55 32.56
N LYS A 17 13.56 15.34 31.49
CA LYS A 17 12.24 15.83 31.10
C LYS A 17 11.81 15.20 29.79
N SER A 18 10.62 14.63 29.78
CA SER A 18 9.97 14.18 28.55
C SER A 18 9.73 15.37 27.62
N GLN A 19 10.33 15.34 26.43
CA GLN A 19 10.10 16.31 25.37
C GLN A 19 9.17 15.70 24.31
N PRO A 20 8.33 16.51 23.63
CA PRO A 20 7.52 16.02 22.52
C PRO A 20 8.40 15.47 21.40
N VAL A 21 7.90 14.48 20.67
CA VAL A 21 8.58 13.91 19.50
C VAL A 21 8.79 15.02 18.45
N GLN A 22 10.05 15.26 18.09
CA GLN A 22 10.42 16.30 17.13
C GLN A 22 10.58 15.76 15.70
N VAL A 23 10.96 14.49 15.56
CA VAL A 23 11.27 13.86 14.28
C VAL A 23 10.76 12.42 14.29
N LEU A 24 10.08 12.01 13.22
CA LEU A 24 9.67 10.64 12.95
C LEU A 24 10.45 10.11 11.74
N ILE A 25 11.16 8.99 11.91
CA ILE A 25 11.96 8.36 10.86
C ILE A 25 11.24 7.08 10.40
N GLY A 26 10.95 6.98 9.10
CA GLY A 26 10.35 5.79 8.49
C GLY A 26 11.30 4.59 8.51
N ALA A 27 10.75 3.37 8.58
CA ALA A 27 11.54 2.13 8.59
C ALA A 27 12.34 1.94 7.29
N ASP A 28 11.81 2.41 6.16
CA ASP A 28 12.44 2.47 4.85
C ASP A 28 13.67 3.40 4.81
N LEU A 29 13.71 4.39 5.71
CA LEU A 29 14.82 5.33 5.84
C LEU A 29 15.80 4.95 6.95
N PHE A 30 15.37 4.24 8.00
CA PHE A 30 16.20 3.92 9.16
C PHE A 30 17.53 3.25 8.79
N GLY A 31 17.50 2.33 7.82
CA GLY A 31 18.72 1.65 7.33
C GLY A 31 19.80 2.60 6.83
N LYS A 32 19.44 3.78 6.28
CA LYS A 32 20.39 4.79 5.79
C LYS A 32 21.15 5.51 6.90
N PHE A 33 20.64 5.47 8.13
CA PHE A 33 21.28 6.10 9.28
C PHE A 33 22.30 5.19 9.96
N LEU A 34 22.31 3.88 9.68
CA LEU A 34 23.19 2.93 10.33
C LEU A 34 24.64 3.10 9.85
N THR A 35 25.59 3.20 10.79
CA THR A 35 27.04 3.25 10.46
C THR A 35 27.65 1.85 10.34
N GLY A 36 26.91 0.82 10.77
CA GLY A 36 27.37 -0.57 10.87
C GLY A 36 28.09 -0.89 12.18
N GLN A 37 28.42 0.10 13.01
CA GLN A 37 29.00 -0.17 14.33
C GLN A 37 27.92 -0.64 15.31
N ARG A 38 28.20 -1.75 16.00
CA ARG A 38 27.37 -2.25 17.10
C ARG A 38 28.22 -2.71 18.28
N ARG A 39 27.69 -2.56 19.49
CA ARG A 39 28.32 -3.04 20.72
C ARG A 39 27.29 -3.77 21.57
N VAL A 40 27.56 -5.03 21.87
CA VAL A 40 26.74 -5.82 22.80
C VAL A 40 27.18 -5.49 24.22
N LEU A 41 26.23 -5.09 25.05
CA LEU A 41 26.46 -4.75 26.45
C LEU A 41 26.39 -6.02 27.31
N PRO A 42 27.03 -6.04 28.49
CA PRO A 42 26.97 -7.19 29.41
C PRO A 42 25.55 -7.58 29.85
N CYS A 43 24.58 -6.67 29.74
CA CYS A 43 23.17 -6.93 30.04
C CYS A 43 22.39 -7.55 28.87
N GLY A 44 23.03 -7.83 27.72
CA GLY A 44 22.39 -8.37 26.52
C GLY A 44 21.78 -7.32 25.58
N LEU A 45 21.66 -6.06 26.00
CA LEU A 45 21.27 -4.96 25.13
C LEU A 45 22.38 -4.65 24.11
N VAL A 46 21.99 -4.19 22.93
CA VAL A 46 22.90 -3.84 21.84
C VAL A 46 22.82 -2.34 21.59
N ALA A 47 23.95 -1.65 21.69
CA ALA A 47 24.08 -0.29 21.24
C ALA A 47 24.43 -0.30 19.74
N ILE A 48 23.66 0.41 18.93
CA ILE A 48 23.84 0.55 17.48
C ILE A 48 24.20 2.00 17.21
N GLU A 49 25.29 2.24 16.51
CA GLU A 49 25.66 3.60 16.10
C GLU A 49 24.91 4.00 14.84
N THR A 50 24.30 5.17 14.90
CA THR A 50 23.66 5.83 13.75
C THR A 50 24.34 7.18 13.49
N SER A 51 24.04 7.80 12.35
CA SER A 51 24.47 9.18 12.07
C SER A 51 23.88 10.20 13.06
N LEU A 52 22.85 9.82 13.84
CA LEU A 52 22.27 10.60 14.93
C LEU A 52 22.83 10.24 16.32
N ARG A 53 23.96 9.52 16.39
CA ARG A 53 24.58 8.92 17.60
C ARG A 53 24.03 7.54 17.95
N TRP A 54 24.34 7.07 19.16
CA TRP A 54 24.08 5.70 19.60
C TRP A 54 22.62 5.51 20.03
N THR A 55 22.00 4.44 19.55
CA THR A 55 20.64 4.01 19.90
C THR A 55 20.69 2.62 20.53
N TRP A 56 19.85 2.35 21.52
CA TRP A 56 19.78 1.04 22.19
C TRP A 56 18.72 0.16 21.53
N CYS A 57 19.03 -1.12 21.41
CA CYS A 57 18.15 -2.14 20.85
C CYS A 57 18.29 -3.43 21.67
N GLY A 58 17.23 -4.25 21.69
CA GLY A 58 17.24 -5.59 22.28
C GLY A 58 16.40 -5.74 23.55
N LYS A 59 16.40 -6.97 24.07
CA LYS A 59 15.59 -7.35 25.24
C LYS A 59 16.19 -6.77 26.52
N VAL A 60 15.38 -6.04 27.28
CA VAL A 60 15.75 -5.58 28.63
C VAL A 60 15.73 -6.77 29.59
N PRO A 61 16.73 -6.94 30.47
CA PRO A 61 16.74 -8.02 31.45
C PRO A 61 15.49 -7.99 32.35
N GLU A 62 14.81 -9.14 32.47
CA GLU A 62 13.49 -9.29 33.14
C GLU A 62 13.47 -8.81 34.60
N ASN A 63 14.62 -8.77 35.27
CA ASN A 63 14.73 -8.37 36.68
C ASN A 63 14.58 -6.86 36.95
N ARG A 64 14.19 -6.03 35.97
CA ARG A 64 14.08 -4.57 36.09
C ARG A 64 12.83 -3.94 35.46
N VAL A 65 11.76 -4.71 35.27
CA VAL A 65 10.51 -4.14 34.72
C VAL A 65 9.72 -3.47 35.84
N THR A 66 10.02 -2.21 36.14
CA THR A 66 9.01 -1.29 36.67
C THR A 66 8.19 -0.77 35.49
N SER A 67 6.87 -0.74 35.65
CA SER A 67 5.83 -0.68 34.62
C SER A 67 5.79 0.56 33.70
N SER A 68 6.84 1.36 33.60
CA SER A 68 6.79 2.63 32.86
C SER A 68 8.15 3.15 32.38
N ASP A 69 9.01 2.30 31.83
CA ASP A 69 10.18 2.78 31.08
C ASP A 69 9.94 2.59 29.58
N ALA A 70 9.67 3.71 28.90
CA ALA A 70 9.40 3.79 27.48
C ALA A 70 10.63 3.35 26.66
N MET A 71 10.70 2.06 26.38
CA MET A 71 11.63 1.50 25.40
C MET A 71 11.19 1.92 24.00
N LEU A 72 12.13 2.16 23.08
CA LEU A 72 11.86 2.14 21.64
C LEU A 72 11.43 0.71 21.30
N VAL A 73 10.14 0.50 21.44
CA VAL A 73 9.46 -0.73 21.18
C VAL A 73 9.28 -0.78 19.65
N THR A 74 10.24 -1.37 18.94
CA THR A 74 9.87 -2.23 17.81
C THR A 74 9.29 -3.54 18.37
N SER A 75 8.46 -3.50 19.42
CA SER A 75 7.40 -4.48 19.46
C SER A 75 6.39 -3.99 18.44
N LEU A 76 6.39 -4.69 17.32
CA LEU A 76 5.20 -5.47 17.07
C LEU A 76 4.73 -6.04 18.42
N PHE A 77 3.79 -5.35 19.10
CA PHE A 77 3.01 -5.97 20.16
C PHE A 77 2.14 -7.00 19.45
N VAL A 78 2.75 -8.07 18.96
CA VAL A 78 2.07 -9.30 18.63
C VAL A 78 1.81 -9.92 19.99
N LYS A 79 0.76 -9.43 20.68
CA LYS A 79 0.04 -10.28 21.62
C LYS A 79 -0.46 -11.45 20.79
N ASP A 80 0.23 -12.59 20.79
CA ASP A 80 -0.18 -13.88 20.20
C ASP A 80 -1.23 -13.76 19.08
N ARG A 81 -0.92 -12.94 18.07
CA ARG A 81 -1.77 -12.78 16.90
C ARG A 81 -1.07 -13.53 15.82
N ASP A 82 -1.73 -14.58 15.36
CA ASP A 82 -1.32 -15.37 14.22
C ASP A 82 -0.95 -14.42 13.08
N ILE A 83 0.06 -14.75 12.26
CA ILE A 83 0.40 -13.96 11.09
C ILE A 83 -0.82 -13.83 10.16
N LEU A 84 -1.72 -14.82 10.21
CA LEU A 84 -3.04 -14.80 9.57
C LEU A 84 -3.91 -13.61 10.02
N ASP A 85 -3.77 -13.13 11.25
CA ASP A 85 -4.51 -11.95 11.74
C ASP A 85 -3.96 -10.63 11.17
N LEU A 86 -2.68 -10.58 10.78
CA LEU A 86 -2.12 -9.44 10.04
C LEU A 86 -2.68 -9.39 8.62
N TRP A 87 -2.74 -10.54 7.94
CA TRP A 87 -3.35 -10.65 6.59
C TRP A 87 -4.88 -10.52 6.61
N LYS A 88 -5.54 -10.79 7.75
CA LYS A 88 -6.94 -10.38 7.96
C LYS A 88 -7.12 -8.87 7.91
N LEU A 89 -6.12 -8.07 8.29
CA LEU A 89 -6.19 -6.61 8.20
C LEU A 89 -6.04 -6.14 6.74
N ASP A 90 -5.19 -6.79 5.93
CA ASP A 90 -5.08 -6.51 4.49
C ASP A 90 -6.33 -6.95 3.69
N SER A 91 -7.17 -7.81 4.27
CA SER A 91 -8.48 -8.18 3.75
C SER A 91 -9.65 -7.39 4.37
N ILE A 92 -9.38 -6.41 5.26
CA ILE A 92 -10.41 -5.44 5.70
C ILE A 92 -10.76 -4.54 4.52
N GLY A 93 -11.88 -4.84 3.86
CA GLY A 93 -12.36 -4.17 2.66
C GLY A 93 -12.47 -5.09 1.43
N ILE A 94 -11.83 -6.26 1.47
CA ILE A 94 -11.91 -7.33 0.46
C ILE A 94 -12.62 -8.55 1.08
N LYS A 95 -13.68 -8.31 1.85
CA LYS A 95 -14.67 -9.35 2.11
C LYS A 95 -15.83 -9.02 1.20
N ASP A 96 -16.12 -9.92 0.26
CA ASP A 96 -17.35 -9.89 -0.50
C ASP A 96 -18.48 -9.70 0.53
N PRO A 97 -19.21 -8.57 0.53
CA PRO A 97 -20.33 -8.44 1.43
C PRO A 97 -21.33 -9.48 0.96
N ILE A 98 -21.36 -10.63 1.62
CA ILE A 98 -22.54 -11.50 1.64
C ILE A 98 -23.61 -10.78 2.48
N GLU A 99 -23.90 -9.53 2.14
CA GLU A 99 -25.23 -8.98 2.27
C GLU A 99 -26.01 -9.55 1.10
N LYS A 100 -27.03 -10.35 1.41
CA LYS A 100 -27.96 -10.93 0.44
C LYS A 100 -28.81 -9.81 -0.19
N LEU A 101 -28.19 -8.90 -0.94
CA LEU A 101 -28.90 -8.02 -1.85
C LEU A 101 -29.56 -8.90 -2.90
N SER A 102 -30.89 -8.78 -3.02
CA SER A 102 -31.64 -9.50 -4.04
C SER A 102 -31.01 -9.24 -5.42
N LYS A 103 -31.03 -10.24 -6.29
CA LYS A 103 -30.46 -10.15 -7.65
C LYS A 103 -30.90 -8.86 -8.37
N LYS A 104 -32.17 -8.49 -8.23
CA LYS A 104 -32.74 -7.27 -8.79
C LYS A 104 -32.08 -5.98 -8.26
N LYS A 105 -31.88 -5.88 -6.94
CA LYS A 105 -31.24 -4.70 -6.33
C LYS A 105 -29.77 -4.57 -6.76
N ARG A 106 -29.05 -5.67 -6.94
CA ARG A 106 -27.68 -5.66 -7.51
C ARG A 106 -27.67 -5.18 -8.96
N GLU A 107 -28.60 -5.65 -9.78
CA GLU A 107 -28.74 -5.21 -11.18
C GLU A 107 -29.03 -3.70 -11.26
N ASP A 108 -29.94 -3.20 -10.43
CA ASP A 108 -30.31 -1.78 -10.40
C ASP A 108 -29.11 -0.90 -9.97
N LEU A 109 -28.39 -1.29 -8.91
CA LEU A 109 -27.18 -0.58 -8.45
C LEU A 109 -26.06 -0.60 -9.50
N THR A 110 -25.87 -1.74 -10.18
CA THR A 110 -24.87 -1.85 -11.25
C THR A 110 -25.22 -0.92 -12.40
N LYS A 111 -26.49 -0.88 -12.80
CA LYS A 111 -26.97 0.00 -13.87
C LYS A 111 -26.80 1.47 -13.51
N GLU A 112 -27.11 1.85 -12.27
CA GLU A 112 -26.91 3.22 -11.80
C GLU A 112 -25.42 3.62 -11.78
N HIS A 113 -24.56 2.75 -11.26
CA HIS A 113 -23.11 2.96 -11.23
C HIS A 113 -22.51 3.11 -12.64
N PHE A 114 -22.96 2.27 -13.58
CA PHE A 114 -22.59 2.36 -14.99
C PHE A 114 -22.97 3.72 -15.57
N LEU A 115 -24.22 4.15 -15.42
CA LEU A 115 -24.70 5.43 -15.96
C LEU A 115 -23.99 6.64 -15.35
N GLN A 116 -23.66 6.59 -14.06
CA GLN A 116 -22.89 7.67 -13.41
C GLN A 116 -21.47 7.73 -13.96
N SER A 117 -20.85 6.57 -14.20
CA SER A 117 -19.47 6.51 -14.66
C SER A 117 -19.31 6.88 -16.13
N VAL A 118 -20.28 6.52 -17.00
CA VAL A 118 -20.34 7.02 -18.38
C VAL A 118 -20.46 8.55 -18.40
N ARG A 119 -21.35 9.13 -17.59
CA ARG A 119 -21.48 10.60 -17.49
C ARG A 119 -20.19 11.27 -17.02
N ARG A 120 -19.48 10.67 -16.05
CA ARG A 120 -18.18 11.17 -15.58
C ARG A 120 -17.11 11.07 -16.68
N LEU A 121 -17.07 9.98 -17.43
CA LEU A 121 -16.16 9.81 -18.56
C LEU A 121 -16.40 10.88 -19.61
N GLU A 122 -17.63 11.06 -20.09
CA GLU A 122 -17.98 12.10 -21.07
C GLU A 122 -17.56 13.50 -20.63
N SER A 123 -17.83 13.84 -19.36
CA SER A 123 -17.45 15.14 -18.79
C SER A 123 -15.93 15.32 -18.73
N THR A 124 -15.21 14.28 -18.32
CA THR A 124 -13.76 14.37 -18.13
C THR A 124 -13.03 14.30 -19.46
N THR A 125 -13.50 13.51 -20.43
CA THR A 125 -13.01 13.50 -21.80
C THR A 125 -13.18 14.87 -22.47
N LYS A 126 -14.34 15.52 -22.31
CA LYS A 126 -14.54 16.90 -22.78
C LYS A 126 -13.56 17.88 -22.14
N LYS A 127 -13.31 17.74 -20.83
CA LYS A 127 -12.34 18.57 -20.12
C LYS A 127 -10.91 18.36 -20.65
N LEU A 128 -10.48 17.11 -20.82
CA LEU A 128 -9.17 16.77 -21.36
C LEU A 128 -8.98 17.29 -22.79
N PHE A 129 -10.02 17.21 -23.62
CA PHE A 129 -10.00 17.77 -24.95
C PHE A 129 -9.79 19.29 -24.93
N ASN A 130 -10.54 20.00 -24.07
CA ASN A 130 -10.40 21.46 -23.91
C ASN A 130 -9.03 21.89 -23.34
N GLU A 131 -8.39 21.03 -22.54
CA GLU A 131 -7.08 21.29 -21.94
C GLU A 131 -5.91 20.81 -22.82
N ASN A 132 -6.17 20.31 -24.04
CA ASN A 132 -5.17 19.69 -24.94
C ASN A 132 -4.39 18.52 -24.31
N LEU A 133 -5.05 17.80 -23.39
CA LEU A 133 -4.47 16.69 -22.64
C LEU A 133 -4.93 15.31 -23.15
N TYR A 134 -5.74 15.27 -24.19
CA TYR A 134 -6.28 14.02 -24.75
C TYR A 134 -5.19 13.13 -25.37
N ASP A 135 -4.25 13.70 -26.12
CA ASP A 135 -3.14 12.93 -26.72
C ASP A 135 -2.22 12.32 -25.66
N ALA A 136 -2.04 13.02 -24.53
CA ALA A 136 -1.29 12.50 -23.38
C ALA A 136 -2.03 11.36 -22.66
N TYR A 137 -3.35 11.27 -22.84
CA TYR A 137 -4.22 10.27 -22.21
C TYR A 137 -4.28 8.96 -23.01
N GLU A 138 -4.58 9.00 -24.32
CA GLU A 138 -4.67 7.81 -25.17
C GLU A 138 -3.47 7.66 -26.12
N GLY A 139 -3.04 8.76 -26.74
CA GLY A 139 -1.98 8.75 -27.76
C GLY A 139 -0.64 8.20 -27.25
N LYS A 140 -0.26 8.51 -26.01
CA LYS A 140 0.94 7.94 -25.39
C LYS A 140 0.88 6.42 -25.31
N TRP A 141 -0.25 5.87 -24.86
CA TRP A 141 -0.40 4.42 -24.67
C TRP A 141 -0.46 3.68 -26.01
N LEU A 142 -1.05 4.31 -27.04
CA LEU A 142 -1.02 3.80 -28.41
C LEU A 142 0.41 3.78 -28.97
N HIS A 143 1.17 4.85 -28.79
CA HIS A 143 2.58 4.93 -29.21
C HIS A 143 3.47 3.92 -28.47
N GLU A 144 3.23 3.67 -27.18
CA GLU A 144 3.95 2.67 -26.38
C GLU A 144 3.50 1.23 -26.66
N GLY A 145 2.46 1.02 -27.49
CA GLY A 145 1.93 -0.31 -27.80
C GLY A 145 1.20 -0.98 -26.64
N ILE A 146 0.73 -0.20 -25.67
CA ILE A 146 -0.07 -0.69 -24.52
C ILE A 146 -1.52 -0.93 -24.95
N ILE A 147 -2.03 -0.13 -25.89
CA ILE A 147 -3.35 -0.27 -26.52
C ILE A 147 -3.20 -0.28 -28.04
N GLU A 148 -4.20 -0.84 -28.73
CA GLU A 148 -4.27 -0.88 -30.18
C GLU A 148 -5.68 -0.54 -30.67
N GLU A 149 -5.78 -0.01 -31.90
CA GLU A 149 -7.09 0.18 -32.53
C GLU A 149 -7.70 -1.17 -32.89
N VAL A 150 -8.97 -1.37 -32.50
CA VAL A 150 -9.70 -2.60 -32.81
C VAL A 150 -9.95 -2.67 -34.33
N PRO A 151 -9.53 -3.75 -35.00
CA PRO A 151 -9.76 -3.93 -36.43
C PRO A 151 -11.25 -3.85 -36.79
N VAL A 152 -11.60 -3.21 -37.92
CA VAL A 152 -13.00 -2.97 -38.32
C VAL A 152 -13.79 -4.27 -38.47
N ASN A 153 -13.17 -5.35 -38.96
CA ASN A 153 -13.77 -6.68 -39.06
C ASN A 153 -14.12 -7.30 -37.70
N GLU A 154 -13.44 -6.89 -36.63
CA GLU A 154 -13.68 -7.37 -35.26
C GLU A 154 -14.68 -6.52 -34.49
N THR A 155 -14.99 -5.30 -34.95
CA THR A 155 -16.03 -4.46 -34.32
C THR A 155 -17.43 -5.09 -34.32
N ILE A 156 -17.64 -6.10 -35.18
CA ILE A 156 -18.89 -6.87 -35.31
C ILE A 156 -18.91 -8.05 -34.31
N LEU A 157 -17.76 -8.43 -33.76
CA LEU A 157 -17.67 -9.46 -32.73
C LEU A 157 -18.17 -8.93 -31.39
N SER A 158 -18.70 -9.82 -30.56
CA SER A 158 -19.09 -9.47 -29.19
C SER A 158 -17.85 -9.12 -28.36
N GLY A 159 -17.52 -7.83 -28.28
CA GLY A 159 -16.47 -7.29 -27.43
C GLY A 159 -17.00 -6.80 -26.08
N TYR A 160 -16.14 -6.80 -25.07
CA TYR A 160 -16.44 -6.19 -23.78
C TYR A 160 -15.80 -4.79 -23.72
N TYR A 161 -16.61 -3.76 -23.51
CA TYR A 161 -16.09 -2.43 -23.24
C TYR A 161 -15.74 -2.31 -21.75
N LEU A 162 -14.45 -2.16 -21.47
CA LEU A 162 -13.97 -1.88 -20.12
C LEU A 162 -14.07 -0.38 -19.89
N LEU A 163 -15.08 0.01 -19.12
CA LEU A 163 -15.26 1.38 -18.72
C LEU A 163 -13.99 1.89 -18.02
N HIS A 164 -13.50 3.06 -18.45
CA HIS A 164 -12.30 3.66 -17.87
C HIS A 164 -12.54 5.12 -17.50
N ARG A 165 -11.63 5.69 -16.71
CA ARG A 165 -11.59 7.13 -16.43
C ARG A 165 -10.16 7.63 -16.35
N PRO A 166 -9.89 8.88 -16.77
CA PRO A 166 -8.60 9.51 -16.53
C PRO A 166 -8.44 9.87 -15.05
N VAL A 167 -7.25 9.59 -14.51
CA VAL A 167 -6.81 10.08 -13.20
C VAL A 167 -5.57 10.94 -13.42
N LEU A 168 -5.65 12.19 -12.96
CA LEU A 168 -4.55 13.15 -12.98
C LEU A 168 -3.65 12.93 -11.77
N ILE A 169 -2.35 12.80 -12.01
CA ILE A 169 -1.32 12.67 -10.98
C ILE A 169 -0.31 13.80 -11.20
N GLU A 170 -0.47 14.88 -10.44
CA GLU A 170 0.28 16.13 -10.60
C GLU A 170 1.81 15.96 -10.39
N SER A 171 2.26 14.89 -9.74
CA SER A 171 3.67 14.61 -9.42
C SER A 171 4.33 13.50 -10.24
N SER A 172 3.69 13.00 -11.32
CA SER A 172 4.20 11.87 -12.12
C SER A 172 4.72 12.29 -13.50
N THR A 173 5.72 11.56 -14.01
CA THR A 173 6.19 11.64 -15.42
C THR A 173 5.12 11.23 -16.44
N THR A 174 4.08 10.53 -15.99
CA THR A 174 2.86 10.25 -16.75
C THR A 174 1.69 10.87 -16.00
N PRO A 175 1.41 12.17 -16.24
CA PRO A 175 0.50 12.94 -15.41
C PRO A 175 -0.96 12.51 -15.54
N ILE A 176 -1.30 11.67 -16.52
CA ILE A 176 -2.65 11.15 -16.73
C ILE A 176 -2.58 9.64 -16.93
N ARG A 177 -3.39 8.89 -16.19
CA ARG A 177 -3.50 7.44 -16.32
C ARG A 177 -4.97 7.01 -16.48
N PRO A 178 -5.31 6.17 -17.47
CA PRO A 178 -6.61 5.52 -17.51
C PRO A 178 -6.70 4.48 -16.39
N VAL A 179 -7.78 4.56 -15.61
CA VAL A 179 -8.16 3.56 -14.61
C VAL A 179 -9.38 2.84 -15.12
N PHE A 180 -9.24 1.52 -15.29
CA PHE A 180 -10.28 0.64 -15.78
C PHE A 180 -11.12 0.07 -14.63
N ASP A 181 -12.44 -0.01 -14.84
CA ASP A 181 -13.38 -0.62 -13.92
C ASP A 181 -13.80 -2.01 -14.43
N ALA A 182 -13.07 -3.03 -13.98
CA ALA A 182 -13.34 -4.43 -14.31
C ALA A 182 -14.53 -5.04 -13.54
N TYR A 183 -15.18 -4.27 -12.67
CA TYR A 183 -16.36 -4.72 -11.93
C TYR A 183 -17.67 -4.42 -12.66
N VAL A 184 -17.65 -3.61 -13.71
CA VAL A 184 -18.85 -3.28 -14.49
C VAL A 184 -19.50 -4.55 -15.04
N ARG A 185 -20.82 -4.67 -14.84
CA ARG A 185 -21.64 -5.78 -15.36
C ARG A 185 -22.63 -5.24 -16.39
N LEU A 186 -22.79 -5.96 -17.49
CA LEU A 186 -23.97 -5.81 -18.35
C LEU A 186 -25.13 -6.60 -17.75
N LYS A 187 -26.37 -6.13 -17.92
CA LYS A 187 -27.54 -6.79 -17.34
C LYS A 187 -27.63 -8.23 -17.85
N GLY A 188 -27.58 -9.20 -16.93
CA GLY A 188 -27.62 -10.63 -17.26
C GLY A 188 -26.27 -11.26 -17.60
N HIS A 189 -25.17 -10.51 -17.58
CA HIS A 189 -23.82 -11.00 -17.85
C HIS A 189 -22.90 -10.81 -16.62
N PRO A 190 -21.93 -11.71 -16.39
CA PRO A 190 -20.92 -11.55 -15.33
C PRO A 190 -19.99 -10.36 -15.64
N SER A 191 -19.35 -9.79 -14.61
CA SER A 191 -18.28 -8.81 -14.82
C SER A 191 -17.00 -9.49 -15.31
N LEU A 192 -16.02 -8.71 -15.76
CA LEU A 192 -14.71 -9.24 -16.14
C LEU A 192 -14.06 -9.98 -14.95
N ASN A 193 -14.08 -9.38 -13.76
CA ASN A 193 -13.54 -10.02 -12.54
C ASN A 193 -14.24 -11.34 -12.17
N GLU A 194 -15.49 -11.55 -12.57
CA GLU A 194 -16.21 -12.82 -12.36
C GLU A 194 -15.95 -13.86 -13.47
N SER A 195 -15.50 -13.40 -14.63
CA SER A 195 -15.25 -14.24 -15.80
C SER A 195 -13.80 -14.72 -15.87
N LEU A 196 -12.90 -14.08 -15.12
CA LEU A 196 -11.49 -14.45 -15.03
C LEU A 196 -11.28 -15.53 -13.96
N HIS A 197 -10.45 -16.53 -14.30
CA HIS A 197 -10.04 -17.55 -13.34
C HIS A 197 -9.03 -16.96 -12.34
N SER A 198 -9.44 -16.80 -11.08
CA SER A 198 -8.52 -16.43 -10.00
C SER A 198 -7.53 -17.56 -9.74
N GLY A 199 -6.24 -17.29 -9.94
CA GLY A 199 -5.18 -18.21 -9.53
C GLY A 199 -5.13 -18.40 -8.00
N PRO A 200 -4.37 -19.40 -7.50
CA PRO A 200 -4.12 -19.52 -6.08
C PRO A 200 -3.47 -18.23 -5.53
N ASN A 201 -3.86 -17.81 -4.33
CA ASN A 201 -3.24 -16.67 -3.68
C ASN A 201 -1.84 -17.06 -3.20
N LEU A 202 -0.80 -16.60 -3.91
CA LEU A 202 0.60 -16.90 -3.58
C LEU A 202 1.24 -15.86 -2.65
N ILE A 203 0.51 -14.80 -2.26
CA ILE A 203 1.04 -13.77 -1.35
C ILE A 203 1.43 -14.41 -0.02
N GLU A 204 0.67 -15.40 0.44
CA GLU A 204 0.93 -16.13 1.68
C GLU A 204 2.20 -17.00 1.61
N LEU A 205 2.72 -17.30 0.42
CA LEU A 205 3.94 -18.09 0.20
C LEU A 205 5.20 -17.22 0.04
N ILE A 206 5.05 -15.90 -0.06
CA ILE A 206 6.19 -14.97 -0.18
C ILE A 206 7.19 -15.12 0.98
N PRO A 207 6.77 -15.27 2.26
CA PRO A 207 7.70 -15.45 3.37
C PRO A 207 8.60 -16.69 3.21
N ASP A 208 8.04 -17.81 2.72
CA ASP A 208 8.76 -19.08 2.55
C ASP A 208 9.80 -19.01 1.41
N ILE A 209 9.64 -18.09 0.46
CA ILE A 209 10.56 -17.88 -0.66
C ILE A 209 11.71 -16.92 -0.28
N LEU A 210 11.48 -16.03 0.68
CA LEU A 210 12.44 -14.99 1.08
C LEU A 210 13.37 -15.39 2.24
N LEU A 211 13.08 -16.52 2.91
CA LEU A 211 13.84 -17.08 4.04
C LEU A 211 14.74 -18.25 3.60
#